data_AF-A0A537FDC6-F1
#
_entry.id   AF-A0A537FDC6-F1
#
_cell.length_a   1.000
_cell.length_b   1.000
_cell.length_c   1.000
_cell.angle_alpha   90.00
_cell.angle_beta   90.00
_cell.angle_gamma   90.00
#
_symmetry.space_group_name_H-M   'P 1'
#
loop_
_entity.id
_entity.type
_entity.pdbx_description
1 polymer ?
#
loop_
_entity_poly.entity_id
_entity_poly.type
_entity_poly.pdbx_seq_one_letter_code
_entity_poly.pdbx_strand_id
1 'polypeptide(L)'
;MKIPNTLRIAKTTLLSILSLAGLMFLAPGAIQSASADGGSAKTPTFSNYELAGNPFTTGASVGTTCPNSLRTCMNTEGEPSIRAAPDGSFYGSSENVFCVIGGQCGGTFAYKSTDGGQHFTTLPLPNSASSGRVGFSPAGGDTDIAVAPVRNLNGFFNVYVASLATSPPLANVYVSTSKDGGGSWLLNPTGASIPVDDREWIAADGADKVCVSYHAISATNDIFVTCSLDGGTTFTQTGNAFDPAHVAFLAGFNNIIGNLAIDPRNHAVYQVFSSVASAAELAQCTIFCHVHTVWIAVSTDGGLTFTDTIVYNNPNTNLDYGHQFINVSVDIAGNVYVVYSDNHNIFYSFSKTLGQTWSGPFQINKGQSKTAIFPWSSAGSGGALDVVWYGTNFFDGVNPPDNYPMTAAWKVYFSQNLKATTPGSTWSQVAASGIIHYGGVCESGVTCTGNRDLLDDFGVATSPTTGLAAIIYTSDQFVDSTAEPATRRSSTSPFCTRDTTNDIDCEHTNIAVQTGGPGVIITTTATMLAVAPTTLSGPVLAGRDSFAVTVMPTLSDTTTRSPATIATRILGT
;
A
#
# COMPACT_ATOMS: atom_id res chain seq x y z
N MET A 1 -62.97 45.97 -37.07
CA MET A 1 -63.80 44.77 -37.34
C MET A 1 -64.16 44.12 -35.99
N LYS A 2 -64.97 43.05 -35.93
CA LYS A 2 -65.65 42.61 -34.70
C LYS A 2 -64.73 42.03 -33.60
N ILE A 3 -65.15 42.25 -32.35
CA ILE A 3 -64.72 41.65 -31.06
C ILE A 3 -65.77 40.54 -30.65
N PRO A 4 -65.75 39.79 -29.52
CA PRO A 4 -65.09 40.04 -28.21
C PRO A 4 -64.53 38.83 -27.36
N ASN A 5 -63.83 39.16 -26.24
CA ASN A 5 -63.80 38.49 -24.89
C ASN A 5 -63.34 37.01 -24.70
N THR A 6 -62.77 36.52 -23.57
CA THR A 6 -62.22 36.99 -22.25
C THR A 6 -61.35 35.83 -21.67
N LEU A 7 -60.69 35.75 -20.48
CA LEU A 7 -60.58 36.43 -19.15
C LEU A 7 -59.13 36.11 -18.62
N ARG A 8 -58.34 36.92 -17.88
CA ARG A 8 -58.38 37.37 -16.45
C ARG A 8 -58.49 36.21 -15.42
N ILE A 9 -57.71 36.08 -14.33
CA ILE A 9 -57.00 36.99 -13.38
C ILE A 9 -55.75 36.26 -12.81
N ALA A 10 -54.53 36.83 -12.64
CA ALA A 10 -54.02 37.87 -11.72
C ALA A 10 -53.88 37.42 -10.22
N LYS A 11 -52.88 37.96 -9.48
CA LYS A 11 -52.20 37.25 -8.36
C LYS A 11 -51.94 38.13 -7.12
N THR A 12 -51.96 37.48 -5.93
CA THR A 12 -51.27 37.82 -4.65
C THR A 12 -51.96 38.72 -3.60
N THR A 13 -51.73 38.34 -2.33
CA THR A 13 -51.70 39.11 -1.06
C THR A 13 -53.01 39.54 -0.35
N LEU A 14 -53.13 39.07 0.89
CA LEU A 14 -53.72 39.81 2.03
C LEU A 14 -52.91 39.47 3.31
N LEU A 15 -53.02 40.28 4.37
CA LEU A 15 -52.21 40.24 5.59
C LEU A 15 -53.10 40.13 6.86
N SER A 16 -52.48 40.13 8.06
CA SER A 16 -53.10 40.20 9.41
C SER A 16 -53.56 38.84 10.00
N ILE A 17 -53.73 38.61 11.31
CA ILE A 17 -53.87 39.49 12.50
C ILE A 17 -52.98 39.00 13.69
N LEU A 18 -52.76 39.88 14.68
CA LEU A 18 -52.14 39.68 16.00
C LEU A 18 -52.71 38.51 16.84
N SER A 19 -51.91 38.05 17.81
CA SER A 19 -52.40 37.72 19.17
C SER A 19 -51.29 37.97 20.22
N LEU A 20 -51.67 38.24 21.48
CA LEU A 20 -50.73 38.59 22.57
C LEU A 20 -51.19 37.99 23.90
N ALA A 21 -50.49 36.97 24.40
CA ALA A 21 -50.53 36.52 25.80
C ALA A 21 -49.37 35.55 26.10
N GLY A 22 -48.77 35.67 27.29
CA GLY A 22 -48.08 34.54 27.95
C GLY A 22 -48.98 33.95 29.06
N LEU A 23 -48.50 33.13 29.99
CA LEU A 23 -47.13 32.66 30.23
C LEU A 23 -47.20 31.48 31.23
N MET A 24 -46.59 30.32 30.95
CA MET A 24 -46.10 29.41 32.01
C MET A 24 -45.15 28.34 31.44
N PHE A 25 -44.18 27.91 32.26
CA PHE A 25 -43.11 27.00 31.88
C PHE A 25 -43.42 25.55 32.27
N LEU A 26 -43.30 24.64 31.29
CA LEU A 26 -42.80 23.28 31.51
C LEU A 26 -41.81 23.01 30.37
N ALA A 27 -40.55 22.71 30.70
CA ALA A 27 -39.50 22.55 29.70
C ALA A 27 -39.45 21.10 29.18
N PRO A 28 -39.66 20.85 27.87
CA PRO A 28 -39.17 19.64 27.25
C PRO A 28 -37.64 19.74 27.21
N GLY A 29 -36.94 18.74 27.74
CA GLY A 29 -35.49 18.68 27.63
C GLY A 29 -35.09 18.67 26.16
N ALA A 30 -34.28 19.63 25.73
CA ALA A 30 -33.73 19.61 24.38
C ALA A 30 -32.87 18.35 24.24
N ILE A 31 -33.26 17.45 23.33
CA ILE A 31 -32.37 16.39 22.87
C ILE A 31 -31.27 17.09 22.07
N GLN A 32 -30.21 17.46 22.76
CA GLN A 32 -28.95 17.79 22.12
C GLN A 32 -28.51 16.52 21.38
N SER A 33 -28.52 16.56 20.05
CA SER A 33 -27.67 15.69 19.25
C SER A 33 -26.25 15.83 19.82
N ALA A 34 -25.72 14.78 20.43
CA ALA A 34 -24.41 14.84 21.06
C ALA A 34 -23.38 15.15 19.96
N SER A 35 -22.77 16.36 20.01
CA SER A 35 -21.72 16.70 19.05
C SER A 35 -20.56 15.74 19.29
N ALA A 36 -20.18 15.00 18.24
CA ALA A 36 -19.06 14.07 18.29
C ALA A 36 -17.70 14.79 18.42
N ASP A 37 -17.70 16.12 18.42
CA ASP A 37 -16.58 17.01 18.75
C ASP A 37 -16.27 16.99 20.28
N GLY A 38 -16.21 15.78 20.86
CA GLY A 38 -15.99 15.54 22.28
C GLY A 38 -14.61 14.94 22.62
N GLY A 39 -13.81 14.59 21.60
CA GLY A 39 -12.42 14.21 21.76
C GLY A 39 -11.52 15.19 21.03
N SER A 40 -10.50 15.72 21.71
CA SER A 40 -9.33 16.24 20.99
C SER A 40 -8.78 15.09 20.17
N ALA A 41 -8.71 15.24 18.85
CA ALA A 41 -8.19 14.22 17.95
C ALA A 41 -6.73 13.96 18.34
N LYS A 42 -6.49 12.85 19.04
CA LYS A 42 -5.17 12.56 19.62
C LYS A 42 -4.15 12.53 18.50
N THR A 43 -3.16 13.41 18.58
CA THR A 43 -2.01 13.41 17.68
C THR A 43 -1.44 12.00 17.58
N PRO A 44 -1.26 11.44 16.37
CA PRO A 44 -0.67 10.12 16.20
C PRO A 44 0.69 10.00 16.89
N THR A 45 0.93 8.86 17.55
CA THR A 45 2.22 8.55 18.20
C THR A 45 2.78 7.25 17.65
N PHE A 46 4.10 7.18 17.52
CA PHE A 46 4.80 6.04 16.91
C PHE A 46 5.86 5.47 17.85
N SER A 47 6.22 4.21 17.62
CA SER A 47 7.44 3.58 18.15
C SER A 47 8.23 2.96 17.01
N ASN A 48 9.54 3.16 17.02
CA ASN A 48 10.48 2.74 15.98
C ASN A 48 11.31 1.53 16.43
N TYR A 49 11.63 0.63 15.51
CA TYR A 49 12.62 -0.44 15.69
C TYR A 49 13.09 -1.03 14.36
N GLU A 50 14.25 -1.68 14.39
CA GLU A 50 14.90 -2.32 13.26
C GLU A 50 14.40 -3.77 13.06
N LEU A 51 14.30 -4.20 11.80
CA LEU A 51 13.97 -5.57 11.45
C LEU A 51 15.19 -6.49 11.55
N ALA A 52 14.94 -7.81 11.57
CA ALA A 52 16.00 -8.81 11.49
C ALA A 52 15.98 -9.48 10.12
N GLY A 53 17.09 -9.40 9.42
CA GLY A 53 17.40 -10.10 8.18
C GLY A 53 18.88 -9.84 7.94
N ASN A 54 19.69 -10.84 7.65
CA ASN A 54 21.13 -10.60 7.55
C ASN A 54 21.77 -11.74 6.76
N PRO A 55 22.04 -11.56 5.45
CA PRO A 55 22.51 -12.65 4.59
C PRO A 55 23.93 -13.12 4.95
N PHE A 56 24.67 -12.36 5.77
CA PHE A 56 25.97 -12.75 6.31
C PHE A 56 25.87 -13.66 7.56
N THR A 57 24.66 -13.89 8.09
CA THR A 57 24.41 -14.80 9.22
C THR A 57 23.89 -16.17 8.78
N THR A 58 24.25 -17.22 9.53
CA THR A 58 23.74 -18.58 9.30
C THR A 58 22.22 -18.61 9.46
N GLY A 59 21.51 -18.86 8.36
CA GLY A 59 20.04 -18.90 8.35
C GLY A 59 19.38 -17.54 8.13
N ALA A 60 20.12 -16.49 7.75
CA ALA A 60 19.58 -15.18 7.33
C ALA A 60 18.55 -14.58 8.32
N SER A 61 18.84 -14.67 9.63
CA SER A 61 17.96 -14.27 10.73
C SER A 61 16.55 -14.92 10.78
N VAL A 62 16.22 -15.90 9.92
CA VAL A 62 14.88 -16.52 9.84
C VAL A 62 14.39 -17.00 11.22
N GLY A 63 13.18 -16.60 11.60
CA GLY A 63 12.59 -16.88 12.91
C GLY A 63 12.99 -15.89 14.02
N THR A 64 13.79 -14.87 13.74
CA THR A 64 14.09 -13.79 14.69
C THR A 64 12.90 -12.84 14.80
N THR A 65 12.40 -12.64 16.01
CA THR A 65 11.36 -11.65 16.32
C THR A 65 11.99 -10.36 16.85
N CYS A 66 11.48 -9.22 16.41
CA CYS A 66 11.97 -7.88 16.72
C CYS A 66 10.86 -6.90 17.10
N PRO A 67 11.11 -5.97 18.04
CA PRO A 67 12.37 -5.73 18.76
C PRO A 67 12.70 -6.82 19.80
N ASN A 68 13.98 -7.00 20.16
CA ASN A 68 14.37 -7.96 21.19
C ASN A 68 15.61 -7.53 22.01
N SER A 69 15.77 -8.12 23.20
CA SER A 69 16.87 -7.83 24.13
C SER A 69 18.21 -8.52 23.79
N LEU A 70 18.23 -9.39 22.77
CA LEU A 70 19.44 -10.08 22.32
C LEU A 70 20.25 -9.25 21.31
N ARG A 71 19.72 -8.12 20.83
CA ARG A 71 20.31 -7.25 19.79
C ARG A 71 20.59 -8.00 18.49
N THR A 72 19.71 -8.95 18.13
CA THR A 72 19.75 -9.65 16.82
C THR A 72 18.84 -9.01 15.77
N CYS A 73 18.17 -7.92 16.12
CA CYS A 73 17.41 -7.05 15.23
C CYS A 73 18.35 -6.14 14.44
N MET A 74 19.20 -6.75 13.63
CA MET A 74 20.12 -6.05 12.75
C MET A 74 19.81 -6.48 11.32
N ASN A 75 19.77 -5.54 10.39
CA ASN A 75 19.63 -5.88 8.97
C ASN A 75 20.45 -5.03 8.00
N THR A 76 20.55 -5.55 6.77
CA THR A 76 21.24 -4.91 5.64
C THR A 76 20.34 -4.94 4.41
N GLU A 77 19.05 -4.64 4.62
CA GLU A 77 18.04 -4.62 3.57
C GLU A 77 17.33 -3.26 3.51
N GLY A 78 16.95 -2.84 2.32
CA GLY A 78 16.25 -1.58 2.02
C GLY A 78 15.15 -1.78 0.98
N GLU A 79 14.70 -0.72 0.32
CA GLU A 79 13.60 -0.75 -0.65
C GLU A 79 12.35 -1.55 -0.13
N PRO A 80 11.79 -1.22 1.05
CA PRO A 80 10.81 -2.10 1.69
C PRO A 80 9.35 -1.76 1.37
N SER A 81 8.53 -2.81 1.24
CA SER A 81 7.07 -2.71 1.09
C SER A 81 6.31 -3.45 2.20
N ILE A 82 5.06 -3.04 2.46
CA ILE A 82 4.20 -3.59 3.53
C ILE A 82 2.72 -3.66 3.10
N ARG A 83 2.01 -4.68 3.58
CA ARG A 83 0.54 -4.81 3.52
C ARG A 83 -0.03 -5.39 4.81
N ALA A 84 -1.31 -5.13 5.05
CA ALA A 84 -2.08 -5.73 6.14
C ALA A 84 -3.01 -6.84 5.62
N ALA A 85 -3.08 -7.95 6.35
CA ALA A 85 -4.06 -8.99 6.15
C ALA A 85 -5.42 -8.60 6.77
N PRO A 86 -6.56 -9.14 6.29
CA PRO A 86 -7.88 -8.86 6.87
C PRO A 86 -8.07 -9.28 8.34
N ASP A 87 -7.15 -10.04 8.95
CA ASP A 87 -7.15 -10.34 10.39
C ASP A 87 -6.31 -9.38 11.24
N GLY A 88 -5.66 -8.38 10.64
CA GLY A 88 -4.78 -7.42 11.32
C GLY A 88 -3.34 -7.90 11.48
N SER A 89 -2.97 -9.06 10.92
CA SER A 89 -1.56 -9.40 10.69
C SER A 89 -0.95 -8.43 9.67
N PHE A 90 0.33 -8.09 9.80
CA PHE A 90 1.08 -7.39 8.77
C PHE A 90 2.11 -8.31 8.11
N TYR A 91 2.35 -8.10 6.83
CA TYR A 91 3.42 -8.72 6.06
C TYR A 91 4.22 -7.64 5.35
N GLY A 92 5.55 -7.74 5.37
CA GLY A 92 6.43 -6.85 4.62
C GLY A 92 7.48 -7.64 3.82
N SER A 93 8.01 -7.02 2.77
CA SER A 93 9.22 -7.43 2.05
C SER A 93 10.27 -6.30 2.11
N SER A 94 11.53 -6.65 1.84
CA SER A 94 12.66 -5.73 1.77
C SER A 94 13.81 -6.41 1.01
N GLU A 95 14.71 -5.63 0.43
CA GLU A 95 15.70 -6.03 -0.57
C GLU A 95 17.10 -6.08 0.01
N ASN A 96 17.82 -7.20 -0.13
CA ASN A 96 19.26 -7.21 0.16
C ASN A 96 20.05 -6.44 -0.92
N VAL A 97 20.28 -5.16 -0.66
CA VAL A 97 21.04 -4.23 -1.52
C VAL A 97 22.53 -4.58 -1.65
N PHE A 98 23.06 -5.46 -0.80
CA PHE A 98 24.48 -5.83 -0.82
C PHE A 98 24.79 -7.10 -1.64
N CYS A 99 25.76 -6.98 -2.54
CA CYS A 99 26.45 -8.14 -3.11
C CYS A 99 27.25 -8.90 -2.03
N VAL A 100 26.84 -10.12 -1.69
CA VAL A 100 27.53 -10.96 -0.71
C VAL A 100 28.68 -11.78 -1.34
N ILE A 101 29.61 -12.21 -0.48
CA ILE A 101 30.86 -12.89 -0.90
C ILE A 101 30.53 -14.21 -1.59
N GLY A 102 30.75 -14.25 -2.91
CA GLY A 102 30.38 -15.36 -3.78
C GLY A 102 29.74 -14.92 -5.10
N GLY A 103 29.39 -13.64 -5.25
CA GLY A 103 28.75 -13.10 -6.45
C GLY A 103 27.23 -13.22 -6.44
N GLN A 104 26.63 -13.34 -5.25
CA GLN A 104 25.20 -13.25 -5.03
C GLN A 104 24.86 -11.78 -4.74
N CYS A 105 24.20 -11.10 -5.68
CA CYS A 105 23.68 -9.74 -5.51
C CYS A 105 22.15 -9.80 -5.56
N GLY A 106 21.49 -9.08 -4.66
CA GLY A 106 20.04 -9.15 -4.49
C GLY A 106 19.58 -10.33 -3.65
N GLY A 107 18.32 -10.26 -3.22
CA GLY A 107 17.63 -11.31 -2.48
C GLY A 107 16.60 -10.71 -1.52
N THR A 108 15.32 -10.91 -1.81
CA THR A 108 14.24 -10.38 -0.99
C THR A 108 14.09 -11.14 0.33
N PHE A 109 13.97 -10.37 1.41
CA PHE A 109 13.57 -10.80 2.74
C PHE A 109 12.07 -10.58 2.93
N ALA A 110 11.47 -11.31 3.87
CA ALA A 110 10.06 -11.14 4.21
C ALA A 110 9.85 -11.24 5.72
N TYR A 111 8.87 -10.51 6.24
CA TYR A 111 8.62 -10.37 7.66
C TYR A 111 7.11 -10.43 7.95
N LYS A 112 6.75 -10.88 9.16
CA LYS A 112 5.35 -10.98 9.61
C LYS A 112 5.15 -10.48 11.03
N SER A 113 4.11 -9.68 11.24
CA SER A 113 3.55 -9.37 12.56
C SER A 113 2.15 -9.97 12.68
N THR A 114 1.77 -10.39 13.89
CA THR A 114 0.41 -10.85 14.23
C THR A 114 -0.17 -10.14 15.46
N ASP A 115 0.45 -9.04 15.88
CA ASP A 115 0.15 -8.32 17.13
C ASP A 115 -0.04 -6.80 16.90
N GLY A 116 -0.49 -6.43 15.70
CA GLY A 116 -0.72 -5.04 15.32
C GLY A 116 0.57 -4.28 14.96
N GLY A 117 1.63 -5.00 14.58
CA GLY A 117 2.94 -4.41 14.25
C GLY A 117 3.84 -4.21 15.47
N GLN A 118 3.42 -4.62 16.67
CA GLN A 118 4.24 -4.45 17.88
C GLN A 118 5.51 -5.31 17.85
N HIS A 119 5.50 -6.46 17.18
CA HIS A 119 6.70 -7.19 16.79
C HIS A 119 6.57 -7.76 15.36
N PHE A 120 7.68 -7.75 14.61
CA PHE A 120 7.83 -8.47 13.34
C PHE A 120 8.79 -9.66 13.48
N THR A 121 8.52 -10.75 12.77
CA THR A 121 9.37 -11.95 12.73
C THR A 121 9.81 -12.25 11.30
N THR A 122 11.10 -12.52 11.10
CA THR A 122 11.69 -12.89 9.82
C THR A 122 11.13 -14.22 9.31
N LEU A 123 10.57 -14.23 8.11
CA LEU A 123 10.09 -15.42 7.40
C LEU A 123 11.22 -16.07 6.60
N PRO A 124 11.10 -17.34 6.16
CA PRO A 124 11.95 -17.90 5.12
C PRO A 124 11.98 -16.98 3.89
N LEU A 125 13.15 -16.81 3.26
CA LEU A 125 13.35 -15.86 2.17
C LEU A 125 12.55 -16.29 0.92
N PRO A 126 11.61 -15.47 0.40
CA PRO A 126 10.71 -15.86 -0.68
C PRO A 126 11.42 -16.46 -1.90
N ASN A 127 12.43 -15.75 -2.41
CA ASN A 127 13.09 -16.10 -3.67
C ASN A 127 14.16 -17.21 -3.53
N SER A 128 14.43 -17.69 -2.31
CA SER A 128 15.45 -18.72 -2.05
C SER A 128 15.03 -20.15 -2.44
N ALA A 129 13.77 -20.35 -2.85
CA ALA A 129 13.18 -21.65 -3.10
C ALA A 129 13.74 -22.42 -4.32
N SER A 130 14.53 -21.78 -5.20
CA SER A 130 14.86 -22.34 -6.52
C SER A 130 16.34 -22.40 -6.90
N SER A 131 17.22 -22.87 -6.01
CA SER A 131 18.47 -23.51 -6.47
C SER A 131 19.01 -24.54 -5.48
N GLY A 132 19.88 -25.44 -5.94
CA GLY A 132 20.56 -26.43 -5.11
C GLY A 132 21.64 -25.88 -4.16
N ARG A 133 21.59 -24.59 -3.81
CA ARG A 133 22.50 -23.91 -2.89
C ARG A 133 21.74 -22.91 -2.02
N VAL A 134 21.92 -23.02 -0.71
CA VAL A 134 21.46 -22.01 0.26
C VAL A 134 22.11 -20.66 -0.09
N GLY A 135 21.31 -19.59 -0.06
CA GLY A 135 21.77 -18.21 -0.25
C GLY A 135 21.78 -17.68 -1.69
N PHE A 136 21.52 -18.49 -2.72
CA PHE A 136 21.34 -17.96 -4.07
C PHE A 136 19.89 -17.52 -4.30
N SER A 137 19.69 -16.21 -4.44
CA SER A 137 18.48 -15.63 -5.03
C SER A 137 18.77 -15.21 -6.48
N PRO A 138 17.86 -15.48 -7.44
CA PRO A 138 17.95 -14.93 -8.80
C PRO A 138 17.31 -13.54 -8.94
N ALA A 139 16.64 -13.04 -7.90
CA ALA A 139 15.87 -11.79 -7.90
C ALA A 139 16.03 -11.02 -6.59
N GLY A 140 15.89 -9.71 -6.68
CA GLY A 140 16.04 -8.73 -5.61
C GLY A 140 16.78 -7.48 -6.11
N GLY A 141 16.13 -6.67 -6.95
CA GLY A 141 16.53 -5.30 -7.28
C GLY A 141 15.37 -4.29 -7.35
N ASP A 142 14.23 -4.63 -6.74
CA ASP A 142 12.96 -3.89 -6.49
C ASP A 142 12.06 -4.91 -5.73
N THR A 143 11.13 -4.48 -4.85
CA THR A 143 10.11 -5.41 -4.29
C THR A 143 8.79 -4.78 -3.87
N ASP A 144 7.70 -5.48 -4.18
CA ASP A 144 6.39 -5.19 -3.60
C ASP A 144 5.71 -6.47 -3.06
N ILE A 145 4.80 -6.32 -2.10
CA ILE A 145 4.12 -7.42 -1.42
C ILE A 145 2.59 -7.27 -1.47
N ALA A 146 1.89 -8.40 -1.62
CA ALA A 146 0.43 -8.48 -1.57
C ALA A 146 -0.04 -9.60 -0.63
N VAL A 147 -1.21 -9.41 -0.04
CA VAL A 147 -1.90 -10.41 0.79
C VAL A 147 -3.33 -10.55 0.27
N ALA A 148 -3.78 -11.78 0.04
CA ALA A 148 -5.12 -12.04 -0.47
C ALA A 148 -6.20 -11.54 0.50
N PRO A 149 -7.27 -10.86 0.02
CA PRO A 149 -8.37 -10.40 0.89
C PRO A 149 -9.27 -11.55 1.38
N VAL A 150 -9.16 -12.76 0.84
CA VAL A 150 -9.92 -13.95 1.25
C VAL A 150 -8.96 -15.10 1.58
N ARG A 151 -9.33 -15.92 2.58
CA ARG A 151 -8.55 -17.13 2.94
C ARG A 151 -8.71 -18.23 1.89
N ASN A 152 -7.61 -18.90 1.59
CA ASN A 152 -7.56 -20.12 0.78
C ASN A 152 -8.20 -21.32 1.52
N LEU A 153 -8.28 -22.47 0.84
CA LEU A 153 -8.89 -23.69 1.38
C LEU A 153 -8.19 -24.26 2.64
N ASN A 154 -6.94 -23.87 2.91
CA ASN A 154 -6.19 -24.26 4.12
C ASN A 154 -6.42 -23.29 5.30
N GLY A 155 -7.20 -22.22 5.11
CA GLY A 155 -7.49 -21.21 6.14
C GLY A 155 -6.44 -20.09 6.24
N PHE A 156 -5.48 -20.01 5.32
CA PHE A 156 -4.48 -18.93 5.27
C PHE A 156 -4.85 -17.90 4.21
N PHE A 157 -4.48 -16.63 4.41
CA PHE A 157 -4.39 -15.72 3.29
C PHE A 157 -3.16 -16.10 2.46
N ASN A 158 -3.29 -16.18 1.13
CA ASN A 158 -2.12 -16.28 0.27
C ASN A 158 -1.31 -14.98 0.40
N VAL A 159 0.02 -15.09 0.39
CA VAL A 159 0.95 -13.95 0.41
C VAL A 159 1.81 -14.05 -0.83
N TYR A 160 2.00 -12.92 -1.52
CA TYR A 160 2.71 -12.83 -2.78
C TYR A 160 3.78 -11.75 -2.65
N VAL A 161 5.02 -12.06 -3.00
CA VAL A 161 6.13 -11.10 -3.07
C VAL A 161 6.57 -11.03 -4.52
N ALA A 162 6.47 -9.85 -5.12
CA ALA A 162 7.10 -9.53 -6.41
C ALA A 162 8.55 -9.10 -6.16
N SER A 163 9.45 -9.46 -7.07
CA SER A 163 10.86 -9.07 -6.98
C SER A 163 11.59 -9.19 -8.32
N LEU A 164 12.46 -8.21 -8.60
CA LEU A 164 13.05 -8.01 -9.90
C LEU A 164 14.28 -8.89 -10.13
N ALA A 165 14.33 -9.61 -11.25
CA ALA A 165 15.45 -10.49 -11.58
C ALA A 165 16.76 -9.72 -11.86
N THR A 166 17.76 -9.88 -10.98
CA THR A 166 19.04 -9.15 -11.03
C THR A 166 20.07 -9.74 -12.02
N SER A 167 19.67 -10.70 -12.86
CA SER A 167 20.59 -11.48 -13.70
C SER A 167 20.14 -11.56 -15.17
N PRO A 168 21.05 -11.40 -16.15
CA PRO A 168 20.72 -11.50 -17.58
C PRO A 168 20.05 -12.84 -17.97
N PRO A 169 19.21 -12.86 -19.04
CA PRO A 169 19.29 -11.97 -20.19
C PRO A 169 18.47 -10.67 -20.10
N LEU A 170 17.40 -10.61 -19.30
CA LEU A 170 16.46 -9.48 -19.23
C LEU A 170 15.97 -9.32 -17.79
N ALA A 171 15.78 -8.08 -17.33
CA ALA A 171 15.02 -7.79 -16.12
C ALA A 171 13.57 -8.28 -16.30
N ASN A 172 13.05 -8.97 -15.29
CA ASN A 172 11.78 -9.70 -15.34
C ASN A 172 11.27 -9.90 -13.92
N VAL A 173 9.98 -9.62 -13.70
CA VAL A 173 9.37 -9.72 -12.37
C VAL A 173 9.11 -11.17 -11.99
N TYR A 174 9.74 -11.62 -10.91
CA TYR A 174 9.48 -12.93 -10.32
C TYR A 174 8.45 -12.79 -9.19
N VAL A 175 7.55 -13.77 -9.04
CA VAL A 175 6.55 -13.77 -7.95
C VAL A 175 6.70 -15.00 -7.08
N SER A 176 7.08 -14.79 -5.83
CA SER A 176 7.11 -15.81 -4.79
C SER A 176 5.76 -15.88 -4.05
N THR A 177 5.09 -17.03 -4.08
CA THR A 177 3.79 -17.23 -3.42
C THR A 177 3.88 -18.16 -2.22
N SER A 178 3.37 -17.72 -1.07
CA SER A 178 3.09 -18.55 0.09
C SER A 178 1.59 -18.82 0.20
N LYS A 179 1.22 -20.10 0.41
CA LYS A 179 -0.17 -20.54 0.65
C LYS A 179 -0.41 -21.04 2.08
N ASP A 180 0.54 -20.79 2.98
CA ASP A 180 0.54 -21.15 4.40
C ASP A 180 0.83 -19.94 5.33
N GLY A 181 0.69 -18.72 4.80
CA GLY A 181 0.84 -17.48 5.57
C GLY A 181 2.28 -17.16 5.98
N GLY A 182 3.25 -17.46 5.11
CA GLY A 182 4.68 -17.17 5.27
C GLY A 182 5.54 -18.35 5.74
N GLY A 183 5.00 -19.58 5.80
CA GLY A 183 5.74 -20.77 6.24
C GLY A 183 6.61 -21.40 5.15
N SER A 184 6.17 -21.33 3.90
CA SER A 184 6.89 -21.79 2.71
C SER A 184 6.50 -20.97 1.48
N TRP A 185 7.37 -20.98 0.46
CA TRP A 185 7.22 -20.19 -0.77
C TRP A 185 7.43 -21.04 -2.02
N LEU A 186 6.68 -20.73 -3.07
CA LEU A 186 6.86 -21.22 -4.43
C LEU A 186 7.19 -20.05 -5.35
N LEU A 187 8.39 -20.05 -5.93
CA LEU A 187 8.83 -19.03 -6.88
C LEU A 187 8.25 -19.29 -8.27
N ASN A 188 7.68 -18.24 -8.88
CA ASN A 188 7.31 -18.20 -10.29
C ASN A 188 8.21 -17.18 -11.04
N PRO A 189 9.10 -17.63 -11.95
CA PRO A 189 10.02 -16.75 -12.68
C PRO A 189 9.40 -16.07 -13.91
N THR A 190 8.08 -16.11 -14.04
CA THR A 190 7.30 -15.44 -15.10
C THR A 190 6.09 -14.76 -14.48
N GLY A 191 6.32 -13.79 -13.58
CA GLY A 191 5.28 -12.91 -13.03
C GLY A 191 4.90 -11.82 -14.03
N ALA A 192 5.92 -11.25 -14.68
CA ALA A 192 5.77 -10.50 -15.93
C ALA A 192 5.66 -11.44 -17.14
N SER A 193 5.01 -10.96 -18.20
CA SER A 193 4.73 -11.71 -19.45
C SER A 193 5.26 -11.04 -20.72
N ILE A 194 5.42 -9.73 -20.66
CA ILE A 194 6.33 -8.92 -21.49
C ILE A 194 7.61 -8.74 -20.66
N PRO A 195 8.82 -8.69 -21.24
CA PRO A 195 10.08 -8.58 -20.49
C PRO A 195 10.80 -7.23 -20.65
N VAL A 196 11.90 -7.07 -19.90
CA VAL A 196 12.64 -5.81 -19.67
C VAL A 196 11.79 -4.84 -18.85
N ASP A 197 11.48 -5.35 -17.67
CA ASP A 197 10.55 -4.80 -16.70
C ASP A 197 11.33 -4.08 -15.59
N ASP A 198 10.67 -3.12 -14.95
CA ASP A 198 11.21 -2.27 -13.88
C ASP A 198 10.01 -1.77 -13.06
N ARG A 199 10.22 -1.47 -11.76
CA ARG A 199 9.23 -0.88 -10.84
C ARG A 199 7.92 -1.65 -10.78
N GLU A 200 8.00 -2.91 -10.38
CA GLU A 200 6.81 -3.73 -10.19
C GLU A 200 5.97 -3.36 -8.97
N TRP A 201 4.67 -3.58 -9.09
CA TRP A 201 3.72 -3.46 -7.99
C TRP A 201 2.78 -4.65 -8.01
N ILE A 202 2.34 -5.12 -6.84
CA ILE A 202 1.53 -6.33 -6.72
C ILE A 202 0.30 -6.12 -5.83
N ALA A 203 -0.84 -6.61 -6.30
CA ALA A 203 -2.13 -6.54 -5.62
C ALA A 203 -2.91 -7.84 -5.79
N ALA A 204 -3.55 -8.30 -4.71
CA ALA A 204 -4.27 -9.57 -4.67
C ALA A 204 -5.79 -9.36 -4.53
N ASP A 205 -6.55 -10.32 -5.03
CA ASP A 205 -8.01 -10.28 -5.15
C ASP A 205 -8.60 -11.69 -4.91
N GLY A 206 -9.80 -11.74 -4.33
CA GLY A 206 -10.37 -13.00 -3.84
C GLY A 206 -9.39 -13.76 -2.92
N ALA A 207 -9.24 -15.06 -3.15
CA ALA A 207 -8.24 -15.89 -2.46
C ALA A 207 -6.99 -16.17 -3.32
N ASP A 208 -7.18 -16.38 -4.62
CA ASP A 208 -6.15 -16.91 -5.53
C ASP A 208 -5.89 -16.01 -6.76
N LYS A 209 -6.53 -14.84 -6.90
CA LYS A 209 -6.15 -13.89 -7.95
C LYS A 209 -5.04 -12.96 -7.44
N VAL A 210 -4.04 -12.71 -8.26
CA VAL A 210 -3.01 -11.71 -8.02
C VAL A 210 -2.58 -11.08 -9.34
N CYS A 211 -2.40 -9.77 -9.36
CA CYS A 211 -1.95 -9.01 -10.51
C CYS A 211 -0.66 -8.28 -10.16
N VAL A 212 0.30 -8.33 -11.07
CA VAL A 212 1.52 -7.54 -11.07
C VAL A 212 1.36 -6.46 -12.14
N SER A 213 1.63 -5.20 -11.81
CA SER A 213 1.92 -4.17 -12.81
C SER A 213 3.41 -3.85 -12.85
N TYR A 214 3.91 -3.43 -14.01
CA TYR A 214 5.33 -3.14 -14.24
C TYR A 214 5.50 -2.30 -15.52
N HIS A 215 6.64 -1.62 -15.63
CA HIS A 215 6.98 -0.78 -16.79
C HIS A 215 7.91 -1.55 -17.74
N ALA A 216 7.45 -1.90 -18.93
CA ALA A 216 8.24 -2.64 -19.93
C ALA A 216 9.16 -1.71 -20.74
N ILE A 217 10.03 -0.96 -20.02
CA ILE A 217 10.75 0.25 -20.46
C ILE A 217 11.38 0.10 -21.85
N SER A 218 12.21 -0.93 -22.06
CA SER A 218 12.97 -1.07 -23.31
C SER A 218 12.31 -1.96 -24.37
N ALA A 219 11.22 -2.66 -24.04
CA ALA A 219 10.48 -3.49 -24.99
C ALA A 219 9.37 -2.70 -25.71
N THR A 220 8.73 -1.79 -25.00
CA THR A 220 7.57 -1.00 -25.48
C THR A 220 7.50 0.41 -24.88
N ASN A 221 8.05 0.61 -23.67
CA ASN A 221 7.76 1.74 -22.79
C ASN A 221 6.28 1.85 -22.34
N ASP A 222 5.50 0.77 -22.49
CA ASP A 222 4.15 0.63 -21.94
C ASP A 222 4.19 0.17 -20.48
N ILE A 223 3.14 0.51 -19.73
CA ILE A 223 2.83 -0.10 -18.44
C ILE A 223 1.88 -1.28 -18.68
N PHE A 224 2.27 -2.48 -18.25
CA PHE A 224 1.43 -3.68 -18.33
C PHE A 224 0.89 -4.09 -16.98
N VAL A 225 -0.24 -4.80 -16.98
CA VAL A 225 -0.76 -5.54 -15.83
C VAL A 225 -0.91 -7.00 -16.23
N THR A 226 -0.10 -7.88 -15.62
CA THR A 226 -0.20 -9.34 -15.81
C THR A 226 -0.79 -9.99 -14.56
N CYS A 227 -1.85 -10.79 -14.72
CA CYS A 227 -2.56 -11.46 -13.64
C CYS A 227 -2.45 -12.99 -13.69
N SER A 228 -2.38 -13.57 -12.50
CA SER A 228 -2.59 -14.97 -12.18
C SER A 228 -3.97 -15.17 -11.55
N LEU A 229 -4.60 -16.32 -11.84
CA LEU A 229 -5.93 -16.72 -11.34
C LEU A 229 -5.90 -18.02 -10.53
N ASP A 230 -4.71 -18.59 -10.27
CA ASP A 230 -4.46 -19.88 -9.63
C ASP A 230 -3.54 -19.76 -8.39
N GLY A 231 -3.42 -18.54 -7.87
CA GLY A 231 -2.56 -18.15 -6.76
C GLY A 231 -1.10 -18.27 -7.16
N GLY A 232 -0.67 -17.43 -8.11
CA GLY A 232 0.71 -17.24 -8.52
C GLY A 232 1.35 -18.42 -9.25
N THR A 233 0.59 -19.43 -9.67
CA THR A 233 1.13 -20.65 -10.29
C THR A 233 1.31 -20.47 -11.80
N THR A 234 0.39 -19.75 -12.46
CA THR A 234 0.52 -19.28 -13.85
C THR A 234 0.04 -17.84 -13.99
N PHE A 235 0.77 -17.05 -14.77
CA PHE A 235 0.41 -15.67 -15.15
C PHE A 235 0.09 -15.68 -16.64
N THR A 236 -1.18 -15.46 -16.98
CA THR A 236 -1.71 -15.75 -18.34
C THR A 236 -2.69 -14.71 -18.88
N GLN A 237 -3.07 -13.74 -18.05
CA GLN A 237 -3.94 -12.63 -18.43
C GLN A 237 -3.10 -11.34 -18.44
N THR A 238 -2.91 -10.72 -19.60
CA THR A 238 -2.09 -9.51 -19.73
C THR A 238 -2.91 -8.40 -20.38
N GLY A 239 -3.07 -7.28 -19.67
CA GLY A 239 -3.62 -6.04 -20.21
C GLY A 239 -2.53 -4.97 -20.32
N ASN A 240 -2.57 -4.16 -21.38
CA ASN A 240 -1.87 -2.87 -21.38
C ASN A 240 -2.69 -1.90 -20.52
N ALA A 241 -2.04 -1.15 -19.63
CA ALA A 241 -2.73 -0.19 -18.78
C ALA A 241 -3.28 1.00 -19.58
N PHE A 242 -2.64 1.36 -20.71
CA PHE A 242 -3.07 2.48 -21.55
C PHE A 242 -4.25 2.10 -22.45
N ASP A 243 -5.27 2.97 -22.50
CA ASP A 243 -6.34 2.94 -23.48
C ASP A 243 -5.75 3.02 -24.90
N PRO A 244 -6.22 2.21 -25.87
CA PRO A 244 -5.91 2.35 -27.29
C PRO A 244 -6.04 3.79 -27.86
N ALA A 245 -6.82 4.67 -27.22
CA ALA A 245 -6.91 6.09 -27.56
C ALA A 245 -5.70 6.95 -27.10
N HIS A 246 -4.99 6.55 -26.04
CA HIS A 246 -3.91 7.33 -25.43
C HIS A 246 -2.53 6.68 -25.55
N VAL A 247 -2.44 5.36 -25.74
CA VAL A 247 -1.17 4.61 -25.88
C VAL A 247 -0.16 5.27 -26.83
N ALA A 248 -0.65 5.83 -27.95
CA ALA A 248 0.17 6.51 -28.96
C ALA A 248 0.91 7.78 -28.47
N PHE A 249 0.61 8.30 -27.28
CA PHE A 249 1.40 9.35 -26.63
C PHE A 249 1.91 8.98 -25.24
N LEU A 250 1.19 8.16 -24.47
CA LEU A 250 1.64 7.70 -23.16
C LEU A 250 2.89 6.80 -23.26
N ALA A 251 2.95 5.93 -24.27
CA ALA A 251 4.10 5.08 -24.55
C ALA A 251 5.34 5.85 -25.06
N GLY A 252 5.20 7.13 -25.44
CA GLY A 252 6.21 7.88 -26.17
C GLY A 252 7.39 8.41 -25.33
N PHE A 253 7.99 7.58 -24.46
CA PHE A 253 9.07 7.94 -23.51
C PHE A 253 8.73 8.98 -22.44
N ASN A 254 7.44 9.19 -22.14
CA ASN A 254 6.99 10.23 -21.22
C ASN A 254 5.93 9.71 -20.24
N ASN A 255 6.21 8.58 -19.57
CA ASN A 255 5.41 8.12 -18.44
C ASN A 255 6.33 7.64 -17.30
N ILE A 256 5.87 7.84 -16.06
CA ILE A 256 6.47 7.28 -14.84
C ILE A 256 5.37 6.52 -14.11
N ILE A 257 5.61 5.22 -13.88
CA ILE A 257 4.69 4.30 -13.23
C ILE A 257 4.51 4.63 -11.73
N GLY A 258 3.34 4.27 -11.20
CA GLY A 258 3.05 4.20 -9.77
C GLY A 258 2.39 2.86 -9.41
N ASN A 259 1.97 2.67 -8.16
CA ASN A 259 1.42 1.36 -7.78
C ASN A 259 0.07 1.03 -8.42
N LEU A 260 -0.29 -0.26 -8.39
CA LEU A 260 -1.68 -0.70 -8.61
C LEU A 260 -2.43 -0.95 -7.30
N ALA A 261 -3.76 -0.86 -7.37
CA ALA A 261 -4.67 -1.32 -6.33
C ALA A 261 -5.84 -2.08 -6.95
N ILE A 262 -6.42 -3.04 -6.22
CA ILE A 262 -7.65 -3.72 -6.59
C ILE A 262 -8.70 -3.47 -5.52
N ASP A 263 -9.91 -3.07 -5.91
CA ASP A 263 -11.02 -2.89 -4.98
C ASP A 263 -11.77 -4.23 -4.78
N PRO A 264 -11.69 -4.88 -3.60
CA PRO A 264 -12.22 -6.22 -3.37
C PRO A 264 -13.77 -6.30 -3.36
N ARG A 265 -14.47 -5.19 -3.61
CA ARG A 265 -15.95 -5.10 -3.60
C ARG A 265 -16.55 -5.09 -5.01
N ASN A 266 -15.74 -4.81 -6.03
CA ASN A 266 -16.15 -4.77 -7.44
C ASN A 266 -15.09 -5.37 -8.39
N HIS A 267 -13.92 -5.75 -7.87
CA HIS A 267 -12.79 -6.35 -8.58
C HIS A 267 -12.17 -5.43 -9.66
N ALA A 268 -12.43 -4.12 -9.58
CA ALA A 268 -11.81 -3.13 -10.45
C ALA A 268 -10.33 -2.97 -10.11
N VAL A 269 -9.50 -2.92 -11.15
CA VAL A 269 -8.04 -2.73 -11.05
C VAL A 269 -7.72 -1.29 -11.42
N TYR A 270 -6.98 -0.61 -10.55
CA TYR A 270 -6.54 0.77 -10.70
C TYR A 270 -5.03 0.79 -10.86
N GLN A 271 -4.52 1.42 -11.91
CA GLN A 271 -3.10 1.64 -12.16
C GLN A 271 -2.86 3.15 -12.30
N VAL A 272 -1.96 3.74 -11.51
CA VAL A 272 -1.62 5.18 -11.61
C VAL A 272 -0.26 5.41 -12.25
N PHE A 273 -0.10 6.59 -12.84
CA PHE A 273 1.14 7.04 -13.47
C PHE A 273 1.10 8.56 -13.66
N SER A 274 2.25 9.18 -13.91
CA SER A 274 2.32 10.55 -14.43
C SER A 274 2.75 10.55 -15.90
N SER A 275 2.26 11.49 -16.70
CA SER A 275 2.61 11.66 -18.11
C SER A 275 2.35 13.10 -18.58
N VAL A 276 2.51 13.35 -19.88
CA VAL A 276 1.97 14.54 -20.58
C VAL A 276 0.43 14.50 -20.62
N ALA A 277 -0.20 15.62 -20.98
CA ALA A 277 -1.66 15.69 -21.11
C ALA A 277 -2.19 15.20 -22.46
N SER A 278 -1.38 15.20 -23.54
CA SER A 278 -1.87 14.86 -24.88
C SER A 278 -0.78 14.60 -25.93
N ALA A 279 -1.16 13.96 -27.05
CA ALA A 279 -0.33 13.85 -28.24
C ALA A 279 0.12 15.21 -28.85
N ALA A 280 -0.67 16.29 -28.65
CA ALA A 280 -0.30 17.62 -29.11
C ALA A 280 0.81 18.26 -28.25
N GLU A 281 0.98 17.79 -27.02
CA GLU A 281 2.07 18.17 -26.12
C GLU A 281 3.33 17.35 -26.42
N LEU A 282 3.21 16.02 -26.55
CA LEU A 282 4.30 15.15 -27.01
C LEU A 282 4.95 15.66 -28.31
N ALA A 283 4.14 16.14 -29.26
CA ALA A 283 4.61 16.71 -30.53
C ALA A 283 5.38 18.04 -30.40
N GLN A 284 5.43 18.65 -29.20
CA GLN A 284 6.23 19.84 -28.89
C GLN A 284 7.52 19.51 -28.11
N CYS A 285 7.62 18.32 -27.53
CA CYS A 285 8.82 17.86 -26.83
C CYS A 285 9.94 17.51 -27.82
N THR A 286 11.18 17.78 -27.43
CA THR A 286 12.36 17.64 -28.31
C THR A 286 13.37 16.61 -27.84
N ILE A 287 13.42 16.32 -26.53
CA ILE A 287 14.32 15.34 -25.91
C ILE A 287 13.57 14.58 -24.80
N PHE A 288 12.97 15.33 -23.86
CA PHE A 288 12.07 14.84 -22.81
C PHE A 288 10.86 15.78 -22.71
N CYS A 289 9.72 15.29 -22.23
CA CYS A 289 8.60 16.10 -21.74
C CYS A 289 8.62 16.14 -20.20
N HIS A 290 8.00 17.17 -19.62
CA HIS A 290 7.63 17.15 -18.21
C HIS A 290 6.34 16.32 -18.01
N VAL A 291 6.30 15.49 -16.97
CA VAL A 291 5.17 14.61 -16.63
C VAL A 291 4.21 15.28 -15.65
N HIS A 292 3.68 16.44 -16.06
CA HIS A 292 2.86 17.34 -15.24
C HIS A 292 1.40 16.88 -15.03
N THR A 293 0.96 15.82 -15.70
CA THR A 293 -0.39 15.27 -15.60
C THR A 293 -0.38 13.92 -14.88
N VAL A 294 -1.12 13.81 -13.79
CA VAL A 294 -1.40 12.56 -13.08
C VAL A 294 -2.58 11.86 -13.72
N TRP A 295 -2.40 10.59 -14.06
CA TRP A 295 -3.36 9.74 -14.74
C TRP A 295 -3.72 8.52 -13.88
N ILE A 296 -4.87 7.93 -14.17
CA ILE A 296 -5.29 6.63 -13.64
C ILE A 296 -5.98 5.82 -14.74
N ALA A 297 -5.44 4.65 -15.00
CA ALA A 297 -6.03 3.60 -15.81
C ALA A 297 -6.96 2.75 -14.93
N VAL A 298 -8.20 2.57 -15.38
CA VAL A 298 -9.22 1.80 -14.65
C VAL A 298 -9.69 0.62 -15.51
N SER A 299 -9.51 -0.60 -15.00
CA SER A 299 -10.10 -1.82 -15.56
C SER A 299 -11.30 -2.26 -14.73
N THR A 300 -12.39 -2.61 -15.40
CA THR A 300 -13.61 -3.20 -14.79
C THR A 300 -13.88 -4.64 -15.26
N ASP A 301 -13.01 -5.19 -16.12
CA ASP A 301 -13.02 -6.59 -16.55
C ASP A 301 -11.95 -7.45 -15.84
N GLY A 302 -11.34 -6.89 -14.78
CA GLY A 302 -10.43 -7.60 -13.88
C GLY A 302 -8.96 -7.57 -14.30
N GLY A 303 -8.56 -6.63 -15.16
CA GLY A 303 -7.19 -6.43 -15.65
C GLY A 303 -6.96 -6.93 -17.08
N LEU A 304 -7.98 -6.92 -17.94
CA LEU A 304 -7.86 -7.28 -19.36
C LEU A 304 -7.84 -6.03 -20.26
N THR A 305 -8.75 -5.09 -20.03
CA THR A 305 -8.81 -3.80 -20.71
C THR A 305 -8.97 -2.66 -19.70
N PHE A 306 -8.41 -1.51 -20.04
CA PHE A 306 -8.35 -0.32 -19.19
C PHE A 306 -8.94 0.90 -19.92
N THR A 307 -9.31 1.92 -19.15
CA THR A 307 -9.71 3.24 -19.64
C THR A 307 -8.98 4.29 -18.80
N ASP A 308 -8.21 5.15 -19.46
CA ASP A 308 -7.45 6.19 -18.75
C ASP A 308 -8.33 7.41 -18.44
N THR A 309 -8.08 8.00 -17.28
CA THR A 309 -8.69 9.27 -16.88
C THR A 309 -7.64 10.16 -16.21
N ILE A 310 -7.76 11.48 -16.41
CA ILE A 310 -6.91 12.47 -15.75
C ILE A 310 -7.37 12.60 -14.29
N VAL A 311 -6.46 12.31 -13.36
CA VAL A 311 -6.60 12.61 -11.93
C VAL A 311 -6.41 14.12 -11.73
N TYR A 312 -5.33 14.66 -12.29
CA TYR A 312 -5.02 16.08 -12.29
C TYR A 312 -4.09 16.44 -13.45
N ASN A 313 -4.30 17.60 -14.09
CA ASN A 313 -3.46 18.16 -15.15
C ASN A 313 -3.04 19.57 -14.70
N ASN A 314 -1.73 19.82 -14.63
CA ASN A 314 -1.20 21.08 -14.13
C ASN A 314 -1.10 22.13 -15.25
N PRO A 315 -1.68 23.34 -15.10
CA PRO A 315 -1.53 24.39 -16.10
C PRO A 315 -0.08 24.90 -16.28
N ASN A 316 0.86 24.51 -15.40
CA ASN A 316 2.30 24.72 -15.60
C ASN A 316 2.97 23.43 -16.09
N THR A 317 3.19 23.33 -17.40
CA THR A 317 3.85 22.19 -18.08
C THR A 317 5.38 22.16 -17.91
N ASN A 318 5.89 22.70 -16.80
CA ASN A 318 7.31 22.72 -16.41
C ASN A 318 7.47 22.19 -14.97
N LEU A 319 6.54 21.34 -14.55
CA LEU A 319 6.52 20.62 -13.27
C LEU A 319 6.31 19.15 -13.57
N ASP A 320 6.81 18.29 -12.71
CA ASP A 320 6.69 16.85 -12.83
C ASP A 320 5.90 16.29 -11.65
N TYR A 321 5.17 15.20 -11.88
CA TYR A 321 4.60 14.36 -10.82
C TYR A 321 5.21 12.95 -10.79
N GLY A 322 6.29 12.74 -11.56
CA GLY A 322 7.08 11.51 -11.61
C GLY A 322 8.07 11.35 -10.46
N HIS A 323 7.88 12.12 -9.37
CA HIS A 323 8.71 12.07 -8.17
C HIS A 323 8.33 10.82 -7.37
N GLN A 324 9.07 9.74 -7.63
CA GLN A 324 8.76 8.34 -7.34
C GLN A 324 8.05 8.16 -5.99
N PHE A 325 6.84 7.65 -5.86
CA PHE A 325 5.92 7.17 -6.88
C PHE A 325 4.54 7.82 -6.72
N ILE A 326 3.76 7.82 -7.80
CA ILE A 326 2.34 8.14 -7.73
C ILE A 326 1.66 6.98 -7.00
N ASN A 327 0.94 7.26 -5.91
CA ASN A 327 0.34 6.23 -5.08
C ASN A 327 -1.19 6.20 -5.22
N VAL A 328 -1.79 5.01 -5.31
CA VAL A 328 -3.24 4.78 -5.30
C VAL A 328 -3.67 3.86 -4.16
N SER A 329 -4.74 4.27 -3.46
CA SER A 329 -5.42 3.47 -2.44
C SER A 329 -6.94 3.62 -2.53
N VAL A 330 -7.69 2.65 -2.01
CA VAL A 330 -9.17 2.60 -2.09
C VAL A 330 -9.77 2.29 -0.72
N ASP A 331 -10.73 3.10 -0.25
CA ASP A 331 -11.43 2.80 1.01
C ASP A 331 -12.56 1.78 0.86
N ILE A 332 -13.01 1.25 2.00
CA ILE A 332 -14.10 0.26 2.07
C ILE A 332 -15.46 0.80 1.58
N ALA A 333 -15.62 2.10 1.36
CA ALA A 333 -16.89 2.75 1.03
C ALA A 333 -17.06 3.10 -0.45
N GLY A 334 -15.98 3.27 -1.22
CA GLY A 334 -16.02 3.48 -2.67
C GLY A 334 -15.03 4.51 -3.20
N ASN A 335 -14.26 5.13 -2.31
CA ASN A 335 -13.48 6.31 -2.67
C ASN A 335 -12.05 5.88 -3.02
N VAL A 336 -11.63 6.25 -4.24
CA VAL A 336 -10.26 6.08 -4.73
C VAL A 336 -9.48 7.35 -4.41
N TYR A 337 -8.28 7.20 -3.87
CA TYR A 337 -7.38 8.29 -3.55
C TYR A 337 -6.11 8.12 -4.37
N VAL A 338 -5.60 9.23 -4.90
CA VAL A 338 -4.32 9.27 -5.61
C VAL A 338 -3.47 10.36 -4.99
N VAL A 339 -2.24 10.00 -4.61
CA VAL A 339 -1.28 10.83 -3.86
C VAL A 339 0.02 10.95 -4.66
N TYR A 340 0.62 12.14 -4.70
CA TYR A 340 1.74 12.45 -5.61
C TYR A 340 2.54 13.66 -5.10
N SER A 341 3.82 13.78 -5.51
CA SER A 341 4.71 14.90 -5.15
C SER A 341 5.14 15.75 -6.35
N ASP A 342 5.26 17.07 -6.17
CA ASP A 342 5.91 18.01 -7.12
C ASP A 342 7.41 18.24 -6.82
N ASN A 343 8.08 17.22 -6.27
CA ASN A 343 9.45 17.28 -5.72
C ASN A 343 9.59 18.04 -4.38
N HIS A 344 8.58 18.82 -3.97
CA HIS A 344 8.60 19.58 -2.72
C HIS A 344 7.37 19.37 -1.84
N ASN A 345 6.22 19.07 -2.43
CA ASN A 345 4.92 19.08 -1.78
C ASN A 345 4.10 17.83 -2.13
N ILE A 346 3.55 17.17 -1.11
CA ILE A 346 2.63 16.05 -1.31
C ILE A 346 1.21 16.60 -1.49
N PHE A 347 0.56 16.17 -2.58
CA PHE A 347 -0.85 16.42 -2.85
C PHE A 347 -1.64 15.11 -2.82
N TYR A 348 -2.95 15.22 -2.63
CA TYR A 348 -3.88 14.17 -3.02
C TYR A 348 -5.04 14.72 -3.85
N SER A 349 -5.62 13.84 -4.65
CA SER A 349 -6.94 13.96 -5.25
C SER A 349 -7.79 12.73 -4.88
N PHE A 350 -9.11 12.87 -4.84
CA PHE A 350 -10.02 11.75 -4.58
C PHE A 350 -11.16 11.65 -5.61
N SER A 351 -11.64 10.43 -5.84
CA SER A 351 -12.80 10.11 -6.68
C SER A 351 -13.86 9.35 -5.89
N LYS A 352 -15.13 9.56 -6.25
CA LYS A 352 -16.30 8.80 -5.74
C LYS A 352 -17.02 8.00 -6.83
N THR A 353 -16.38 7.90 -8.00
CA THR A 353 -17.03 7.52 -9.27
C THR A 353 -16.19 6.48 -10.03
N LEU A 354 -15.50 5.60 -9.29
CA LEU A 354 -14.60 4.57 -9.85
C LEU A 354 -13.53 5.19 -10.78
N GLY A 355 -12.95 6.32 -10.36
CA GLY A 355 -11.92 7.05 -11.10
C GLY A 355 -12.43 8.00 -12.19
N GLN A 356 -13.72 8.00 -12.55
CA GLN A 356 -14.22 8.82 -13.67
C GLN A 356 -14.17 10.34 -13.44
N THR A 357 -14.28 10.80 -12.18
CA THR A 357 -14.25 12.23 -11.84
C THR A 357 -13.52 12.48 -10.53
N TRP A 358 -12.69 13.53 -10.49
CA TRP A 358 -11.77 13.81 -9.39
C TRP A 358 -12.08 15.11 -8.65
N SER A 359 -11.58 15.21 -7.43
CA SER A 359 -11.57 16.41 -6.59
C SER A 359 -10.19 16.57 -5.97
N GLY A 360 -9.53 17.69 -6.31
CA GLY A 360 -8.16 18.01 -5.92
C GLY A 360 -7.51 18.94 -6.98
N PRO A 361 -6.19 19.18 -6.91
CA PRO A 361 -5.28 18.70 -5.89
C PRO A 361 -5.51 19.41 -4.55
N PHE A 362 -5.18 18.74 -3.45
CA PHE A 362 -5.13 19.33 -2.11
C PHE A 362 -3.77 19.02 -1.47
N GLN A 363 -3.01 20.05 -1.09
CA GLN A 363 -1.71 19.87 -0.43
C GLN A 363 -1.85 19.34 1.01
N ILE A 364 -1.03 18.35 1.33
CA ILE A 364 -0.98 17.66 2.63
C ILE A 364 0.16 18.22 3.50
N ASN A 365 1.40 18.22 3.01
CA ASN A 365 2.61 18.53 3.79
C ASN A 365 2.64 20.00 4.22
N LYS A 366 2.99 20.27 5.49
CA LYS A 366 3.07 21.61 6.08
C LYS A 366 4.21 21.72 7.08
N GLY A 367 4.55 22.97 7.44
CA GLY A 367 5.34 23.29 8.63
C GLY A 367 6.82 22.88 8.54
N GLN A 368 7.15 21.72 9.13
CA GLN A 368 8.53 21.21 9.24
C GLN A 368 8.92 20.25 8.10
N SER A 369 7.99 19.92 7.19
CA SER A 369 8.30 19.23 5.93
C SER A 369 8.07 20.21 4.79
N LYS A 370 9.10 20.98 4.44
CA LYS A 370 9.07 22.00 3.38
C LYS A 370 9.43 21.41 2.01
N THR A 371 10.32 20.41 2.00
CA THR A 371 10.45 19.44 0.93
C THR A 371 9.84 18.12 1.42
N ALA A 372 9.21 17.38 0.53
CA ALA A 372 8.49 16.14 0.81
C ALA A 372 8.43 15.29 -0.47
N ILE A 373 8.88 14.04 -0.38
CA ILE A 373 9.05 13.13 -1.51
C ILE A 373 8.60 11.71 -1.11
N PHE A 374 8.44 10.84 -2.11
CA PHE A 374 8.11 9.42 -1.93
C PHE A 374 6.81 9.19 -1.14
N PRO A 375 5.65 9.65 -1.65
CA PRO A 375 4.39 9.53 -0.95
C PRO A 375 3.78 8.13 -1.05
N TRP A 376 3.39 7.56 0.09
CA TRP A 376 2.59 6.34 0.16
C TRP A 376 1.32 6.56 0.99
N SER A 377 0.27 5.79 0.74
CA SER A 377 -1.01 5.93 1.46
C SER A 377 -1.70 4.61 1.78
N SER A 378 -2.51 4.62 2.85
CA SER A 378 -3.39 3.52 3.23
C SER A 378 -4.78 4.06 3.55
N ALA A 379 -5.80 3.54 2.87
CA ALA A 379 -7.18 3.95 3.02
C ALA A 379 -7.96 2.94 3.89
N GLY A 380 -8.78 3.44 4.81
CA GLY A 380 -9.50 2.62 5.78
C GLY A 380 -11.01 2.71 5.63
N SER A 381 -11.66 3.32 6.62
CA SER A 381 -13.10 3.61 6.58
C SER A 381 -13.45 4.64 5.51
N GLY A 382 -14.73 4.71 5.14
CA GLY A 382 -15.23 5.67 4.15
C GLY A 382 -14.86 7.12 4.48
N GLY A 383 -13.95 7.72 3.70
CA GLY A 383 -13.42 9.05 3.96
C GLY A 383 -12.16 9.12 4.82
N ALA A 384 -11.58 8.01 5.27
CA ALA A 384 -10.40 7.97 6.13
C ALA A 384 -9.15 7.51 5.36
N LEU A 385 -8.13 8.37 5.34
CA LEU A 385 -6.89 8.17 4.62
C LEU A 385 -5.69 8.53 5.51
N ASP A 386 -4.70 7.64 5.54
CA ASP A 386 -3.36 7.89 6.05
C ASP A 386 -2.39 8.06 4.88
N VAL A 387 -1.48 9.03 5.00
CA VAL A 387 -0.46 9.36 4.00
C VAL A 387 0.88 9.55 4.70
N VAL A 388 1.93 8.97 4.14
CA VAL A 388 3.30 9.02 4.64
C VAL A 388 4.25 9.49 3.53
N TRP A 389 5.42 10.03 3.91
CA TRP A 389 6.44 10.50 2.96
C TRP A 389 7.81 10.68 3.65
N TYR A 390 8.89 10.72 2.88
CA TYR A 390 10.18 11.23 3.34
C TYR A 390 10.20 12.76 3.24
N GLY A 391 10.54 13.45 4.32
CA GLY A 391 10.44 14.91 4.38
C GLY A 391 11.53 15.60 5.19
N THR A 392 11.88 16.83 4.78
CA THR A 392 12.88 17.66 5.46
C THR A 392 12.40 19.10 5.67
N ASN A 393 12.99 19.78 6.67
CA ASN A 393 12.76 21.20 6.95
C ASN A 393 13.70 22.11 6.14
N PHE A 394 14.67 21.55 5.42
CA PHE A 394 15.37 22.24 4.35
C PHE A 394 14.42 22.47 3.16
N PHE A 395 14.74 23.45 2.31
CA PHE A 395 14.03 23.72 1.06
C PHE A 395 14.94 24.51 0.13
N ASP A 396 15.09 24.02 -1.09
CA ASP A 396 15.63 24.77 -2.22
C ASP A 396 14.63 24.63 -3.37
N GLY A 397 14.15 25.77 -3.89
CA GLY A 397 13.17 25.84 -4.98
C GLY A 397 13.79 26.04 -6.37
N VAL A 398 15.10 25.79 -6.51
CA VAL A 398 15.86 25.85 -7.76
C VAL A 398 16.58 24.53 -8.02
N ASN A 399 17.19 23.94 -6.98
CA ASN A 399 17.85 22.64 -7.07
C ASN A 399 16.91 21.52 -6.59
N PRO A 400 16.91 20.34 -7.22
CA PRO A 400 16.15 19.18 -6.75
C PRO A 400 16.82 18.52 -5.52
N PRO A 401 16.11 17.65 -4.79
CA PRO A 401 16.61 16.94 -3.61
C PRO A 401 17.94 16.22 -3.80
N ASP A 402 18.25 15.73 -5.01
CA ASP A 402 19.46 14.95 -5.34
C ASP A 402 20.77 15.60 -4.88
N ASN A 403 20.79 16.93 -4.79
CA ASN A 403 21.97 17.74 -4.49
C ASN A 403 21.84 18.55 -3.19
N TYR A 404 20.91 18.19 -2.30
CA TYR A 404 20.73 18.90 -1.03
C TYR A 404 21.95 18.74 -0.11
N PRO A 405 22.33 19.79 0.66
CA PRO A 405 23.46 19.75 1.58
C PRO A 405 23.16 18.91 2.82
N MET A 406 24.20 18.45 3.52
CA MET A 406 24.11 17.69 4.80
C MET A 406 23.34 18.38 5.94
N THR A 407 22.82 19.59 5.75
CA THR A 407 21.88 20.27 6.68
C THR A 407 20.41 19.94 6.39
N ALA A 408 20.10 19.32 5.26
CA ALA A 408 18.81 18.70 4.97
C ALA A 408 18.71 17.37 5.72
N ALA A 409 18.15 17.41 6.92
CA ALA A 409 17.85 16.21 7.72
C ALA A 409 16.47 15.66 7.37
N TRP A 410 16.39 14.40 6.96
CA TRP A 410 15.18 13.74 6.47
C TRP A 410 14.53 12.86 7.54
N LYS A 411 13.20 12.73 7.48
CA LYS A 411 12.38 11.92 8.40
C LYS A 411 11.22 11.28 7.66
N VAL A 412 10.75 10.14 8.16
CA VAL A 412 9.40 9.65 7.88
C VAL A 412 8.41 10.61 8.51
N TYR A 413 7.53 11.19 7.69
CA TYR A 413 6.34 11.89 8.15
C TYR A 413 5.10 11.00 7.98
N PHE A 414 4.13 11.21 8.86
CA PHE A 414 2.80 10.59 8.82
C PHE A 414 1.74 11.67 8.94
N SER A 415 0.67 11.54 8.16
CA SER A 415 -0.45 12.47 8.13
C SER A 415 -1.77 11.70 8.00
N GLN A 416 -2.75 12.06 8.82
CA GLN A 416 -4.04 11.36 8.92
C GLN A 416 -5.20 12.33 8.71
N ASN A 417 -6.19 11.92 7.92
CA ASN A 417 -7.42 12.67 7.68
C ASN A 417 -8.64 11.74 7.58
N LEU A 418 -9.50 11.82 8.59
CA LEU A 418 -10.71 10.99 8.74
C LEU A 418 -11.91 11.52 7.95
N LYS A 419 -11.73 12.56 7.14
CA LYS A 419 -12.75 13.20 6.29
C LYS A 419 -12.19 13.60 4.92
N ALA A 420 -11.18 12.88 4.41
CA ALA A 420 -10.43 13.18 3.19
C ALA A 420 -11.30 13.40 1.94
N THR A 421 -12.48 12.77 1.85
CA THR A 421 -13.42 13.08 0.74
C THR A 421 -14.29 14.32 0.93
N THR A 422 -13.90 15.20 1.86
CA THR A 422 -14.41 16.57 2.04
C THR A 422 -13.31 17.54 1.59
N PRO A 423 -13.52 18.36 0.55
CA PRO A 423 -12.54 19.34 0.08
C PRO A 423 -12.06 20.27 1.20
N GLY A 424 -10.74 20.47 1.29
CA GLY A 424 -10.13 21.32 2.32
C GLY A 424 -10.20 20.79 3.76
N SER A 425 -10.52 19.50 3.95
CA SER A 425 -10.50 18.84 5.26
C SER A 425 -9.13 18.89 5.95
N THR A 426 -9.15 18.93 7.29
CA THR A 426 -7.94 19.09 8.11
C THR A 426 -7.17 17.79 8.25
N TRP A 427 -5.85 17.88 8.07
CA TRP A 427 -4.88 16.82 8.32
C TRP A 427 -4.17 17.02 9.66
N SER A 428 -3.92 15.94 10.41
CA SER A 428 -2.94 15.94 11.50
C SER A 428 -1.62 15.35 11.01
N GLN A 429 -0.52 16.10 11.08
CA GLN A 429 0.81 15.69 10.61
C GLN A 429 1.80 15.55 11.78
N VAL A 430 2.61 14.49 11.76
CA VAL A 430 3.73 14.23 12.69
C VAL A 430 4.95 13.70 11.96
N ALA A 431 6.13 13.82 12.56
CA ALA A 431 7.24 12.92 12.21
C ALA A 431 7.01 11.58 12.92
N ALA A 432 7.06 10.47 12.18
CA ALA A 432 6.89 9.11 12.69
C ALA A 432 8.24 8.43 13.05
N SER A 433 9.36 9.09 12.75
CA SER A 433 10.72 8.58 12.98
C SER A 433 11.66 9.60 13.66
N GLY A 434 12.86 9.13 14.00
CA GLY A 434 14.05 9.96 14.15
C GLY A 434 14.46 10.64 12.83
N ILE A 435 15.71 11.09 12.74
CA ILE A 435 16.32 11.42 11.44
C ILE A 435 16.75 10.09 10.82
N ILE A 436 16.47 9.90 9.52
CA ILE A 436 16.74 8.66 8.78
C ILE A 436 17.81 8.81 7.70
N HIS A 437 18.19 10.06 7.38
CA HIS A 437 19.22 10.44 6.40
C HIS A 437 19.52 11.95 6.50
N TYR A 438 20.70 12.38 6.05
CA TYR A 438 21.09 13.76 5.81
C TYR A 438 21.73 13.91 4.42
N GLY A 439 21.41 15.00 3.73
CA GLY A 439 21.98 15.32 2.43
C GLY A 439 20.94 15.27 1.32
N GLY A 440 21.35 14.82 0.15
CA GLY A 440 20.51 14.75 -1.03
C GLY A 440 19.96 13.35 -1.27
N VAL A 441 18.72 13.28 -1.73
CA VAL A 441 18.03 12.03 -2.08
C VAL A 441 17.81 12.06 -3.58
N CYS A 442 18.44 11.15 -4.31
CA CYS A 442 18.30 11.06 -5.76
C CYS A 442 17.11 10.19 -6.15
N GLU A 443 16.25 10.72 -7.03
CA GLU A 443 15.00 10.07 -7.44
C GLU A 443 15.10 9.41 -8.83
N SER A 444 16.28 8.94 -9.21
CA SER A 444 16.58 8.38 -10.56
C SER A 444 17.02 6.91 -10.54
N GLY A 445 16.76 6.19 -9.45
CA GLY A 445 17.09 4.77 -9.29
C GLY A 445 18.54 4.42 -9.61
N VAL A 446 18.74 3.34 -10.36
CA VAL A 446 20.08 2.86 -10.78
C VAL A 446 20.84 3.84 -11.69
N THR A 447 20.21 4.92 -12.17
CA THR A 447 20.87 5.97 -12.98
C THR A 447 21.37 7.14 -12.14
N CYS A 448 21.16 7.12 -10.82
CA CYS A 448 21.61 8.15 -9.89
C CYS A 448 23.13 8.40 -9.95
N THR A 449 23.49 9.69 -10.02
CA THR A 449 24.88 10.18 -9.86
C THR A 449 25.09 10.98 -8.57
N GLY A 450 24.01 11.19 -7.80
CA GLY A 450 24.02 11.73 -6.44
C GLY A 450 24.07 10.61 -5.39
N ASN A 451 23.61 10.92 -4.18
CA ASN A 451 23.44 9.93 -3.10
C ASN A 451 22.11 9.16 -3.30
N ARG A 452 22.12 7.84 -3.00
CA ARG A 452 20.95 6.94 -3.14
C ARG A 452 20.71 6.12 -1.86
N ASP A 453 21.20 6.59 -0.71
CA ASP A 453 21.32 5.78 0.52
C ASP A 453 19.98 5.62 1.28
N LEU A 454 18.92 6.29 0.82
CA LEU A 454 17.52 5.99 1.22
C LEU A 454 16.78 5.07 0.26
N LEU A 455 17.34 4.85 -0.95
CA LEU A 455 16.72 4.12 -2.06
C LEU A 455 15.34 4.67 -2.47
N ASP A 456 14.60 3.99 -3.36
CA ASP A 456 13.32 4.50 -3.89
C ASP A 456 12.07 3.95 -3.16
N ASP A 457 12.05 2.67 -2.75
CA ASP A 457 10.84 2.05 -2.14
C ASP A 457 10.65 2.35 -0.64
N PHE A 458 9.38 2.31 -0.25
CA PHE A 458 8.85 2.75 1.04
C PHE A 458 7.37 2.33 1.14
N GLY A 459 6.78 2.18 2.34
CA GLY A 459 5.35 1.81 2.41
C GLY A 459 4.64 2.01 3.75
N VAL A 460 3.30 2.10 3.68
CA VAL A 460 2.40 2.10 4.83
C VAL A 460 1.23 1.14 4.65
N ALA A 461 0.89 0.43 5.73
CA ALA A 461 -0.33 -0.36 5.81
C ALA A 461 -1.08 -0.04 7.11
N THR A 462 -2.40 0.07 7.05
CA THR A 462 -3.26 0.19 8.24
C THR A 462 -3.95 -1.12 8.56
N SER A 463 -3.92 -1.55 9.83
CA SER A 463 -4.58 -2.79 10.25
C SER A 463 -6.11 -2.70 10.07
N PRO A 464 -6.75 -3.63 9.35
CA PRO A 464 -8.22 -3.65 9.21
C PRO A 464 -8.98 -3.86 10.53
N THR A 465 -8.32 -4.34 11.59
CA THR A 465 -8.96 -4.64 12.89
C THR A 465 -8.78 -3.55 13.94
N THR A 466 -7.79 -2.66 13.79
CA THR A 466 -7.54 -1.55 14.74
C THR A 466 -7.52 -0.17 14.09
N GLY A 467 -7.31 -0.08 12.78
CA GLY A 467 -7.10 1.17 12.04
C GLY A 467 -5.77 1.86 12.30
N LEU A 468 -4.86 1.23 13.05
CA LEU A 468 -3.53 1.78 13.35
C LEU A 468 -2.56 1.44 12.20
N ALA A 469 -1.71 2.40 11.86
CA ALA A 469 -0.71 2.27 10.81
C ALA A 469 0.58 1.57 11.27
N ALA A 470 1.15 0.77 10.38
CA ALA A 470 2.56 0.38 10.40
C ALA A 470 3.22 0.90 9.11
N ILE A 471 4.34 1.60 9.26
CA ILE A 471 5.14 2.16 8.18
C ILE A 471 6.46 1.37 8.13
N ILE A 472 6.92 0.99 6.94
CA ILE A 472 8.22 0.35 6.71
C ILE A 472 9.08 1.30 5.87
N TYR A 473 10.37 1.42 6.20
CA TYR A 473 11.24 2.45 5.59
C TYR A 473 12.74 2.13 5.69
N THR A 474 13.51 2.63 4.73
CA THR A 474 14.98 2.62 4.69
C THR A 474 15.57 3.66 5.65
N SER A 475 16.75 3.39 6.20
CA SER A 475 17.49 4.27 7.11
C SER A 475 18.98 4.01 6.99
N ASP A 476 19.81 5.05 6.86
CA ASP A 476 21.28 4.97 6.75
C ASP A 476 21.99 5.43 8.05
N GLN A 477 21.26 5.54 9.16
CA GLN A 477 21.73 6.20 10.38
C GLN A 477 22.18 5.22 11.48
N PHE A 478 23.41 5.39 11.98
CA PHE A 478 23.93 4.61 13.10
C PHE A 478 23.31 5.04 14.44
N VAL A 479 22.37 4.24 14.96
CA VAL A 479 21.71 4.50 16.25
C VAL A 479 22.35 3.72 17.41
N ASP A 480 22.55 2.41 17.26
CA ASP A 480 23.07 1.47 18.29
C ASP A 480 22.23 1.41 19.59
N SER A 481 20.91 1.56 19.48
CA SER A 481 19.96 1.36 20.59
C SER A 481 19.67 -0.14 20.82
N THR A 482 18.74 -0.48 21.71
CA THR A 482 18.25 -1.87 21.85
C THR A 482 17.16 -2.20 20.82
N ALA A 483 16.51 -1.19 20.24
CA ALA A 483 15.53 -1.33 19.17
C ALA A 483 16.18 -1.34 17.78
N GLU A 484 17.30 -0.64 17.64
CA GLU A 484 18.07 -0.36 16.41
C GLU A 484 19.58 -0.54 16.72
N PRO A 485 20.06 -1.78 16.96
CA PRO A 485 21.43 -2.11 17.35
C PRO A 485 22.45 -2.06 16.18
N ALA A 486 23.72 -1.72 16.47
CA ALA A 486 24.77 -1.62 15.44
C ALA A 486 24.87 -2.86 14.51
N THR A 487 24.52 -2.65 13.23
CA THR A 487 24.54 -3.63 12.14
C THR A 487 25.91 -4.28 11.94
N ARG A 488 25.91 -5.58 11.60
CA ARG A 488 27.15 -6.39 11.53
C ARG A 488 27.16 -7.34 10.34
N ARG A 489 28.34 -7.47 9.72
CA ARG A 489 28.65 -8.53 8.74
C ARG A 489 28.95 -9.89 9.40
N SER A 490 29.09 -9.95 10.72
CA SER A 490 29.19 -11.20 11.49
C SER A 490 28.95 -10.94 12.98
N SER A 491 28.96 -11.98 13.83
CA SER A 491 28.92 -11.81 15.29
C SER A 491 30.06 -10.95 15.86
N THR A 492 31.18 -10.79 15.13
CA THR A 492 32.39 -10.07 15.58
C THR A 492 32.75 -8.84 14.75
N SER A 493 32.22 -8.69 13.53
CA SER A 493 32.54 -7.57 12.63
C SER A 493 31.36 -6.59 12.55
N PRO A 494 31.37 -5.47 13.30
CA PRO A 494 30.44 -4.37 13.02
C PRO A 494 30.67 -3.84 11.60
N PHE A 495 29.66 -3.15 11.06
CA PHE A 495 29.64 -2.69 9.68
C PHE A 495 29.04 -1.30 9.59
N CYS A 496 27.78 -1.13 10.01
CA CYS A 496 27.28 0.19 10.37
C CYS A 496 27.97 0.65 11.67
N THR A 497 28.57 1.84 11.65
CA THR A 497 29.33 2.43 12.75
C THR A 497 29.08 3.93 12.85
N ARG A 498 29.49 4.57 13.95
CA ARG A 498 29.40 6.03 14.11
C ARG A 498 30.18 6.79 13.03
N ASP A 499 31.22 6.18 12.45
CA ASP A 499 32.09 6.76 11.43
C ASP A 499 31.61 6.45 9.99
N THR A 500 30.69 5.50 9.83
CA THR A 500 30.03 5.11 8.56
C THR A 500 28.54 5.42 8.54
N THR A 501 28.06 6.27 9.46
CA THR A 501 26.68 6.76 9.45
C THR A 501 26.46 7.69 8.26
N ASN A 502 25.27 7.64 7.67
CA ASN A 502 24.93 8.40 6.47
C ASN A 502 25.69 7.95 5.21
N ASP A 503 25.78 6.64 5.04
CA ASP A 503 26.44 5.95 3.94
C ASP A 503 25.67 4.65 3.69
N ILE A 504 25.68 4.16 2.43
CA ILE A 504 25.07 2.88 2.06
C ILE A 504 25.54 1.73 2.97
N ASP A 505 26.79 1.72 3.46
CA ASP A 505 27.32 0.72 4.40
C ASP A 505 26.59 0.69 5.78
N CYS A 506 25.71 1.66 6.06
CA CYS A 506 24.85 1.73 7.24
C CYS A 506 23.35 1.48 6.97
N GLU A 507 22.97 1.15 5.74
CA GLU A 507 21.56 1.00 5.35
C GLU A 507 20.86 -0.20 6.01
N HIS A 508 19.65 0.03 6.52
CA HIS A 508 18.79 -0.96 7.18
C HIS A 508 17.30 -0.57 7.13
N THR A 509 16.42 -1.57 7.07
CA THR A 509 14.97 -1.43 7.12
C THR A 509 14.48 -1.33 8.56
N ASN A 510 13.70 -0.28 8.82
CA ASN A 510 13.03 0.01 10.08
C ASN A 510 11.51 -0.05 9.93
N ILE A 511 10.83 -0.21 11.07
CA ILE A 511 9.38 -0.12 11.22
C ILE A 511 9.03 1.05 12.15
N ALA A 512 8.00 1.82 11.78
CA ALA A 512 7.33 2.78 12.67
C ALA A 512 5.88 2.34 12.86
N VAL A 513 5.50 1.94 14.07
CA VAL A 513 4.15 1.46 14.39
C VAL A 513 3.39 2.48 15.22
N GLN A 514 2.15 2.74 14.82
CA GLN A 514 1.27 3.70 15.47
C GLN A 514 0.77 3.15 16.82
N THR A 515 1.37 3.63 17.90
CA THR A 515 1.01 3.29 19.29
C THR A 515 -0.18 4.10 19.84
N GLY A 516 -0.62 5.12 19.11
CA GLY A 516 -1.70 6.01 19.54
C GLY A 516 -2.17 6.97 18.46
N GLY A 517 -3.35 7.55 18.69
CA GLY A 517 -4.12 8.31 17.71
C GLY A 517 -5.53 7.70 17.55
N PRO A 518 -6.33 8.18 16.58
CA PRO A 518 -7.64 7.60 16.29
C PRO A 518 -7.59 6.44 15.27
N GLY A 519 -6.67 6.47 14.30
CA GLY A 519 -6.59 5.46 13.24
C GLY A 519 -7.68 5.63 12.16
N VAL A 520 -7.54 4.94 11.02
CA VAL A 520 -8.46 5.04 9.87
C VAL A 520 -9.69 4.13 9.96
N ILE A 521 -9.80 3.26 10.95
CA ILE A 521 -11.01 2.46 11.20
C ILE A 521 -11.94 3.25 12.13
N ILE A 522 -12.83 4.03 11.52
CA ILE A 522 -13.85 4.84 12.20
C ILE A 522 -14.91 3.89 12.76
N THR A 523 -14.66 3.39 13.97
CA THR A 523 -15.66 2.67 14.76
C THR A 523 -16.78 3.63 15.17
N THR A 524 -17.84 3.67 14.35
CA THR A 524 -19.11 4.27 14.78
C THR A 524 -19.59 3.50 16.00
N THR A 525 -19.81 4.20 17.11
CA THR A 525 -20.36 3.63 18.34
C THR A 525 -21.84 3.35 18.14
N ALA A 526 -22.13 2.28 17.40
CA ALA A 526 -23.46 1.71 17.26
C ALA A 526 -23.98 1.36 18.65
N THR A 527 -24.88 2.18 19.17
CA THR A 527 -25.47 2.03 20.50
C THR A 527 -26.08 0.62 20.61
N MET A 528 -25.56 -0.21 21.52
CA MET A 528 -26.15 -1.53 21.80
C MET A 528 -27.48 -1.38 22.55
N LEU A 529 -28.49 -0.89 21.84
CA LEU A 529 -29.89 -1.10 22.15
C LEU A 529 -30.17 -2.59 21.96
N ALA A 530 -29.97 -3.35 23.04
CA ALA A 530 -30.29 -4.76 23.11
C ALA A 530 -31.80 -4.95 22.90
N VAL A 531 -32.19 -5.23 21.66
CA VAL A 531 -33.56 -5.64 21.33
C VAL A 531 -33.76 -7.04 21.92
N ALA A 532 -34.32 -7.07 23.14
CA ALA A 532 -34.73 -8.32 23.76
C ALA A 532 -35.72 -9.05 22.84
N PRO A 533 -35.58 -10.38 22.64
CA PRO A 533 -36.41 -11.10 21.69
C PRO A 533 -37.87 -11.14 22.14
N THR A 534 -38.72 -10.38 21.46
CA THR A 534 -40.17 -10.39 21.66
C THR A 534 -40.76 -11.68 21.10
N THR A 535 -41.28 -12.53 21.98
CA THR A 535 -41.92 -13.81 21.62
C THR A 535 -43.28 -13.58 20.96
N LEU A 536 -43.26 -13.42 19.63
CA LEU A 536 -44.45 -13.27 18.79
C LEU A 536 -45.23 -14.61 18.66
N SER A 537 -46.09 -14.87 19.65
CA SER A 537 -47.04 -15.98 19.65
C SER A 537 -48.17 -15.75 18.63
N GLY A 538 -47.97 -16.19 17.38
CA GLY A 538 -49.00 -16.24 16.34
C GLY A 538 -49.75 -17.58 16.30
N PRO A 539 -51.04 -17.62 15.92
CA PRO A 539 -51.85 -18.84 15.96
C PRO A 539 -51.54 -19.79 14.79
N VAL A 540 -51.49 -21.10 15.09
CA VAL A 540 -51.35 -22.16 14.08
C VAL A 540 -52.70 -22.40 13.39
N LEU A 541 -52.78 -22.14 12.08
CA LEU A 541 -53.84 -22.71 11.24
C LEU A 541 -53.50 -24.15 10.87
N ALA A 542 -54.45 -25.05 11.07
CA ALA A 542 -54.32 -26.45 10.68
C ALA A 542 -54.61 -26.64 9.18
N GLY A 543 -53.67 -27.25 8.46
CA GLY A 543 -53.83 -27.73 7.09
C GLY A 543 -53.15 -29.09 6.94
N ARG A 544 -53.83 -30.04 6.31
CA ARG A 544 -53.27 -31.33 5.87
C ARG A 544 -52.53 -31.11 4.54
N ASP A 545 -51.61 -31.94 4.05
CA ASP A 545 -51.50 -33.40 4.13
C ASP A 545 -50.06 -33.92 4.33
N SER A 546 -49.90 -35.24 4.44
CA SER A 546 -48.66 -35.92 4.81
C SER A 546 -47.90 -36.52 3.63
N PHE A 547 -46.57 -36.42 3.65
CA PHE A 547 -45.67 -37.50 3.26
C PHE A 547 -44.40 -37.42 4.12
N ALA A 548 -43.88 -38.57 4.56
CA ALA A 548 -42.75 -38.66 5.48
C ALA A 548 -41.59 -39.45 4.86
N VAL A 549 -40.37 -38.92 5.02
CA VAL A 549 -39.12 -39.65 4.78
C VAL A 549 -38.26 -39.49 6.03
N THR A 550 -38.05 -40.59 6.75
CA THR A 550 -37.21 -40.63 7.94
C THR A 550 -35.83 -41.18 7.58
N VAL A 551 -34.78 -40.43 7.89
CA VAL A 551 -33.39 -40.93 7.86
C VAL A 551 -32.79 -40.70 9.25
N MET A 552 -32.43 -41.78 9.94
CA MET A 552 -31.65 -41.69 11.19
C MET A 552 -30.15 -41.68 10.86
N PRO A 553 -29.32 -40.94 11.61
CA PRO A 553 -27.87 -41.05 11.52
C PRO A 553 -27.36 -42.29 12.27
N THR A 554 -26.44 -43.04 11.67
CA THR A 554 -25.72 -44.14 12.33
C THR A 554 -24.29 -43.72 12.66
N LEU A 555 -23.92 -43.73 13.94
CA LEU A 555 -22.51 -43.76 14.34
C LEU A 555 -21.95 -45.17 14.09
N SER A 556 -20.65 -45.27 13.78
CA SER A 556 -19.88 -46.51 13.88
C SER A 556 -18.47 -46.23 14.40
N ASP A 557 -18.11 -46.99 15.43
CA ASP A 557 -17.02 -46.81 16.39
C ASP A 557 -15.58 -46.80 15.83
N THR A 558 -14.70 -46.20 16.62
CA THR A 558 -13.24 -46.34 16.66
C THR A 558 -12.74 -47.79 16.62
N THR A 559 -11.56 -48.02 16.04
CA THR A 559 -10.61 -49.06 16.51
C THR A 559 -9.18 -48.72 16.11
N THR A 560 -8.19 -49.24 16.85
CA THR A 560 -6.78 -48.82 16.78
C THR A 560 -5.90 -49.80 16.00
N ARG A 561 -4.87 -49.30 15.30
CA ARG A 561 -3.57 -49.99 15.12
C ARG A 561 -2.46 -49.10 14.55
N SER A 562 -1.24 -49.37 14.98
CA SER A 562 0.03 -48.77 14.53
C SER A 562 1.20 -49.55 15.18
N PRO A 563 2.44 -49.55 14.67
CA PRO A 563 2.92 -49.28 13.30
C PRO A 563 3.54 -50.55 12.66
N ALA A 564 4.16 -50.41 11.48
CA ALA A 564 5.09 -51.39 10.90
C ALA A 564 6.33 -50.69 10.31
N THR A 565 7.48 -51.36 10.32
CA THR A 565 8.81 -50.76 10.06
C THR A 565 9.58 -51.56 9.01
N ILE A 566 10.63 -50.95 8.44
CA ILE A 566 11.71 -51.55 7.61
C ILE A 566 11.38 -51.75 6.12
N ALA A 567 12.05 -50.99 5.25
CA ALA A 567 12.97 -51.54 4.23
C ALA A 567 13.81 -50.43 3.57
N THR A 568 15.14 -50.48 3.77
CA THR A 568 16.10 -49.61 3.06
C THR A 568 16.36 -50.14 1.64
N ARG A 569 16.57 -49.27 0.65
CA ARG A 569 17.25 -49.67 -0.59
C ARG A 569 18.18 -48.59 -1.12
N ILE A 570 19.47 -48.88 -1.05
CA ILE A 570 20.54 -48.16 -1.77
C ILE A 570 20.62 -48.75 -3.18
N LEU A 571 20.74 -47.89 -4.19
CA LEU A 571 21.36 -48.19 -5.48
C LEU A 571 21.95 -46.88 -6.00
N GLY A 572 23.11 -46.95 -6.65
CA GLY A 572 23.74 -45.78 -7.25
C GLY A 572 24.80 -46.18 -8.28
N THR A 573 25.00 -45.28 -9.24
CA THR A 573 26.13 -45.16 -10.17
C THR A 573 26.22 -43.68 -10.54
#